data_AF-A0A952XNB0-F1
#
_entry.id   AF-A0A952XNB0-F1
#
_cell.length_a   1.000
_cell.length_b   1.000
_cell.length_c   1.000
_cell.angle_alpha   90.00
_cell.angle_beta   90.00
_cell.angle_gamma   90.00
#
_symmetry.space_group_name_H-M   'P 1'
#
loop_
_entity.id
_entity.type
_entity.pdbx_description
1 polymer ?
#
loop_
_entity_poly.entity_id
_entity_poly.type
_entity_poly.pdbx_seq_one_letter_code
_entity_poly.pdbx_strand_id
1 'polypeptide(L)' 'MTATAWLRDFLRTREVACVPKGNDRYGRVMATCFVGGENLNDRIVREGWALDFRRPPTPRFPAPAPAGRRRPPCASAT' A
#
# COMPACT_ATOMS: atom_id res chain seq x y z
N MET A 1 9.83 17.40 -15.76
CA MET A 1 9.01 16.18 -15.94
C MET A 1 8.39 15.82 -14.59
N THR A 2 7.12 15.42 -14.53
CA THR A 2 6.42 15.07 -13.28
C THR A 2 6.22 13.57 -13.17
N ALA A 3 6.01 13.05 -11.95
CA ALA A 3 5.75 11.63 -11.70
C ALA A 3 4.58 11.10 -12.54
N THR A 4 3.49 11.87 -12.61
CA THR A 4 2.30 11.50 -13.39
C THR A 4 2.58 11.45 -14.89
N ALA A 5 3.40 12.36 -15.42
CA ALA A 5 3.76 12.35 -16.84
C ALA A 5 4.61 11.12 -17.18
N TRP A 6 5.64 10.84 -16.38
CA TRP A 6 6.47 9.66 -16.54
C TRP A 6 5.65 8.37 -16.48
N LEU A 7 4.74 8.25 -15.51
CA LEU A 7 3.91 7.05 -15.36
C LEU A 7 2.99 6.84 -16.57
N ARG A 8 2.38 7.91 -17.10
CA ARG A 8 1.55 7.83 -18.30
C ARG A 8 2.35 7.35 -19.51
N ASP A 9 3.57 7.85 -19.67
CA ASP A 9 4.43 7.45 -20.77
C ASP A 9 4.91 5.99 -20.62
N PHE A 10 5.25 5.57 -19.41
CA PHE A 10 5.63 4.19 -19.12
C PHE A 10 4.51 3.18 -19.42
N LEU A 11 3.27 3.53 -19.07
CA LEU A 11 2.10 2.64 -19.21
C LEU A 11 1.45 2.67 -20.61
N ARG A 12 1.80 3.63 -21.47
CA ARG A 12 1.08 3.96 -22.72
C ARG A 12 0.72 2.76 -23.60
N THR A 13 1.59 1.76 -23.70
CA THR A 13 1.41 0.59 -24.58
C THR A 13 1.47 -0.73 -23.82
N ARG A 14 1.32 -0.68 -22.49
CA ARG A 14 1.53 -1.84 -21.62
C ARG A 14 0.23 -2.22 -20.92
N GLU A 15 -0.07 -3.51 -20.91
CA GLU A 15 -1.19 -4.03 -20.15
C GLU A 15 -0.87 -3.99 -18.65
N VAL A 16 -1.87 -3.60 -17.86
CA VAL A 16 -1.76 -3.46 -16.41
C VAL A 16 -2.73 -4.42 -15.75
N ALA A 17 -2.21 -5.32 -14.92
CA ALA A 17 -3.02 -6.21 -14.09
C ALA A 17 -2.96 -5.74 -12.63
N CYS A 18 -4.10 -5.43 -12.02
CA CYS A 18 -4.15 -4.95 -10.64
C CYS A 18 -4.85 -5.98 -9.73
N VAL A 19 -4.23 -6.26 -8.59
CA VAL A 19 -4.77 -7.14 -7.54
C VAL A 19 -5.24 -6.28 -6.37
N PRO A 20 -6.56 -6.19 -6.11
CA PRO A 20 -7.09 -5.41 -5.00
C PRO A 20 -6.66 -6.02 -3.65
N LYS A 21 -6.34 -5.16 -2.70
CA LYS A 21 -5.96 -5.53 -1.32
C LYS A 21 -7.01 -5.12 -0.29
N GLY A 22 -7.88 -4.19 -0.64
CA GLY A 22 -8.96 -3.69 0.21
C GLY A 22 -9.31 -2.25 -0.11
N ASN A 23 -10.09 -1.63 0.76
CA ASN A 23 -10.48 -0.24 0.64
C ASN A 23 -9.77 0.59 1.72
N ASP A 24 -9.39 1.82 1.38
CA ASP A 24 -8.92 2.78 2.37
C ASP A 24 -10.08 3.34 3.21
N ARG A 25 -9.75 4.18 4.21
CA ARG A 25 -10.73 4.85 5.09
C ARG A 25 -11.72 5.77 4.36
N TYR A 26 -11.43 6.11 3.10
CA TYR A 26 -12.26 6.94 2.24
C TYR A 26 -13.06 6.11 1.23
N GLY A 27 -13.00 4.77 1.32
CA GLY A 27 -13.70 3.84 0.44
C GLY A 27 -12.99 3.55 -0.88
N ARG A 28 -11.80 4.10 -1.12
CA ARG A 28 -11.07 3.89 -2.40
C ARG A 28 -10.37 2.54 -2.39
N VAL A 29 -10.38 1.85 -3.53
CA VAL A 29 -9.68 0.57 -3.68
C VAL A 29 -8.17 0.79 -3.65
N MET A 30 -7.48 0.12 -2.73
CA MET A 30 -6.02 -0.03 -2.75
C MET A 30 -5.66 -1.34 -3.44
N ALA A 31 -4.80 -1.27 -4.46
CA ALA A 31 -4.38 -2.43 -5.24
C ALA A 31 -2.87 -2.40 -5.49
N THR A 32 -2.30 -3.58 -5.72
CA THR A 32 -0.96 -3.72 -6.29
C THR A 32 -1.10 -3.98 -7.78
N CYS A 33 -0.47 -3.15 -8.61
CA CYS A 33 -0.54 -3.30 -10.06
C CYS A 33 0.76 -3.87 -10.61
N PHE A 34 0.64 -4.62 -11.70
CA PHE A 34 1.73 -5.32 -12.36
C PHE A 34 1.71 -5.02 -13.86
N VAL A 35 2.89 -4.92 -14.45
CA VAL A 35 3.10 -4.67 -15.88
C VAL A 35 4.09 -5.69 -16.41
N GLY A 36 3.65 -6.59 -17.29
CA GLY A 36 4.49 -7.69 -17.77
C GLY A 36 5.03 -8.58 -16.64
N GLY A 37 4.28 -8.73 -15.54
CA GLY A 37 4.70 -9.47 -14.34
C GLY A 37 5.56 -8.68 -13.34
N GLU A 38 6.00 -7.46 -13.69
CA GLU A 38 6.77 -6.59 -12.79
C GLU A 38 5.85 -5.75 -11.90
N ASN A 39 6.15 -5.66 -10.61
CA ASN A 39 5.40 -4.82 -9.66
C ASN A 39 5.58 -3.32 -9.99
N LEU A 40 4.49 -2.66 -10.37
CA LEU A 40 4.47 -1.25 -10.73
C LEU A 40 4.86 -0.36 -9.54
N ASN A 41 4.46 -0.74 -8.32
CA ASN A 41 4.76 0.03 -7.11
C ASN A 41 6.28 0.06 -6.84
N ASP A 42 6.97 -1.06 -7.06
CA ASP A 42 8.43 -1.12 -6.91
C ASP A 42 9.15 -0.40 -8.05
N ARG A 43 8.55 -0.40 -9.25
CA ARG A 43 9.09 0.32 -10.41
C ARG A 43 9.09 1.83 -10.18
N ILE A 44 7.97 2.42 -9.76
CA ILE A 44 7.88 3.87 -9.53
C ILE A 44 8.85 4.36 -8.44
N VAL A 45 9.15 3.51 -7.44
CA VAL A 45 10.13 3.83 -6.39
C VAL A 45 11.55 3.76 -6.94
N ARG A 46 11.92 2.69 -7.66
CA ARG A 46 13.27 2.54 -8.24
C ARG A 46 13.61 3.65 -9.23
N GLU A 47 12.61 4.17 -9.92
CA GLU A 47 12.74 5.27 -10.89
C GLU A 47 12.76 6.66 -10.23
N GLY A 48 12.66 6.71 -8.89
CA GLY A 48 12.75 7.95 -8.11
C GLY A 48 11.47 8.79 -8.09
N TRP A 49 10.34 8.25 -8.54
CA TRP A 49 9.07 8.98 -8.62
C TRP A 49 8.18 8.83 -7.39
N ALA A 50 8.44 7.83 -6.53
CA ALA A 50 7.64 7.55 -5.35
C ALA A 50 8.50 7.19 -4.13
N LEU A 51 7.96 7.50 -2.95
CA LEU A 51 8.52 7.03 -1.68
C LEU A 51 7.92 5.68 -1.31
N ASP A 52 8.73 4.87 -0.65
CA ASP A 52 8.35 3.57 -0.15
C ASP A 52 7.99 3.65 1.34
N PHE A 53 6.69 3.62 1.63
CA PHE A 53 6.15 3.67 2.98
C PHE A 53 6.07 2.29 3.67
N ARG A 54 7.02 1.38 3.41
CA ARG A 54 7.13 0.08 4.11
C ARG A 54 7.20 0.20 5.64
N ARG A 55 7.58 1.36 6.18
CA ARG A 55 7.55 1.64 7.61
C ARG A 55 6.59 2.83 7.85
N PRO A 56 5.54 2.69 8.68
CA PRO A 56 4.87 3.88 9.19
C PRO A 56 5.95 4.73 9.88
N PRO A 57 6.00 6.05 9.64
CA PRO A 57 6.95 6.91 10.32
C PRO A 57 6.84 6.64 11.82
N THR A 58 7.96 6.35 12.47
CA THR A 58 7.97 6.17 13.92
C THR A 58 7.34 7.42 14.51
N PRO A 59 6.22 7.29 15.24
CA PRO A 59 5.55 8.46 15.74
C PRO A 59 6.55 9.21 16.63
N ARG A 60 6.72 10.51 16.36
CA ARG A 60 7.69 11.37 17.07
C ARG A 60 7.41 11.39 18.58
N PHE A 61 6.18 11.02 18.94
CA PHE A 61 5.76 10.71 20.30
C PHE A 61 5.41 9.23 20.38
N PRO A 62 5.83 8.53 21.45
CA PRO A 62 5.34 7.19 21.71
C PRO A 62 3.82 7.25 21.79
N ALA A 63 3.15 6.41 21.00
CA ALA A 63 1.73 6.17 21.24
C ALA A 63 1.60 5.68 22.69
N PRO A 64 0.59 6.13 23.45
CA PRO A 64 0.30 5.54 24.74
C PRO A 64 0.20 4.03 24.54
N ALA A 65 0.83 3.26 25.45
CA ALA A 65 0.83 1.80 25.37
C ALA A 65 -0.61 1.34 25.11
N PRO A 66 -0.83 0.40 24.18
CA PRO A 66 -2.17 -0.10 23.95
C PRO A 66 -2.71 -0.56 25.29
N ALA A 67 -3.76 0.10 25.80
CA ALA A 67 -4.49 -0.38 26.96
C ALA A 67 -4.89 -1.80 26.57
N GLY A 68 -4.26 -2.78 27.24
CA GLY A 68 -4.31 -4.16 26.82
C GLY A 68 -5.76 -4.51 26.58
N ARG A 69 -6.14 -4.74 25.31
CA ARG A 69 -7.43 -5.34 25.04
C ARG A 69 -7.32 -6.70 25.69
N ARG A 70 -7.89 -6.85 26.89
CA ARG A 70 -8.30 -8.16 27.38
C ARG A 70 -9.24 -8.67 26.31
N ARG A 71 -8.68 -9.45 25.38
CA ARG A 71 -9.45 -10.35 24.54
C ARG A 71 -10.22 -11.17 25.57
N PRO A 72 -11.56 -11.08 25.66
CA PRO A 72 -12.28 -12.03 26.47
C PRO A 72 -11.84 -13.41 25.97
N PRO A 73 -11.61 -14.39 26.87
CA PRO A 73 -11.41 -15.76 26.41
C PRO A 73 -12.57 -16.04 25.46
N CYS A 74 -12.26 -16.51 24.24
CA CYS A 74 -13.27 -17.08 23.37
C CYS A 74 -14.07 -18.01 24.26
N ALA A 75 -15.33 -17.64 24.54
CA ALA A 75 -16.22 -18.47 25.32
C ALA A 75 -16.17 -19.83 24.65
N SER A 76 -15.78 -20.81 25.46
CA SER A 76 -15.49 -22.18 25.10
C SER A 76 -16.49 -22.68 24.07
N ALA A 77 -15.94 -23.19 22.96
CA ALA A 77 -16.67 -24.06 22.07
C ALA A 77 -17.20 -25.24 22.89
N THR A 78 -18.52 -25.30 23.07
CA THR A 78 -19.34 -26.52 23.10
C THR A 78 -20.75 -26.11 22.71
#